data_AF-A0A564WM58-F1
#
_entry.id   AF-A0A564WM58-F1
#
_cell.length_a   1.000
_cell.length_b   1.000
_cell.length_c   1.000
_cell.angle_alpha   90.00
_cell.angle_beta   90.00
_cell.angle_gamma   90.00
#
_symmetry.space_group_name_H-M   'P 1'
#
loop_
_entity.id
_entity.type
_entity.pdbx_description
1 polymer ?
#
loop_
_entity_poly.entity_id
_entity_poly.type
_entity_poly.pdbx_seq_one_letter_code
_entity_poly.pdbx_strand_id
1 'polypeptide(L)'
;MRPFKELYDNKNHADLQELEKFYDRTRKAIKILIDKTDKVVEEALLFYLTEAVVKKEREKKTSCDISTKEINEARKKAVMEKTKSEWDAYVASEHEFFEELQDLMETEKLSPSEADQIAEAFYMELPGQN
;
A
#
# COMPACT_ATOMS: atom_id res chain seq x y z
N MET A 1 2.71 -21.96 6.09
CA MET A 1 2.50 -21.32 4.77
C MET A 1 3.87 -20.95 4.22
N ARG A 2 4.14 -21.11 2.91
CA ARG A 2 5.46 -20.84 2.33
C ARG A 2 5.50 -19.43 1.72
N PRO A 3 6.62 -18.70 1.84
CA PRO A 3 6.87 -17.45 1.11
C PRO A 3 6.61 -17.59 -0.39
N PHE A 4 6.13 -16.52 -1.02
CA PHE A 4 6.03 -16.35 -2.48
C PHE A 4 7.34 -16.79 -3.11
N LYS A 5 8.49 -16.22 -2.71
CA LYS A 5 9.78 -16.60 -3.29
C LYS A 5 10.12 -18.09 -3.20
N GLU A 6 9.76 -18.77 -2.10
CA GLU A 6 10.02 -20.21 -1.91
C GLU A 6 9.10 -21.12 -2.74
N LEU A 7 7.87 -20.69 -3.02
CA LEU A 7 6.96 -21.42 -3.92
C LEU A 7 7.46 -21.40 -5.37
N TYR A 8 8.22 -20.38 -5.73
CA TYR A 8 8.61 -20.08 -7.12
C TYR A 8 10.00 -20.60 -7.48
N ASP A 9 11.01 -20.41 -6.61
CA ASP A 9 12.39 -20.89 -6.85
C ASP A 9 12.45 -22.41 -7.07
N ASN A 10 11.49 -23.17 -6.53
CA ASN A 10 11.43 -24.62 -6.67
C ASN A 10 10.82 -25.12 -7.99
N LYS A 11 10.15 -24.26 -8.78
CA LYS A 11 9.37 -24.70 -9.95
C LYS A 11 10.06 -24.52 -11.30
N ASN A 12 11.17 -23.78 -11.38
CA ASN A 12 12.00 -23.62 -12.57
C ASN A 12 11.21 -23.37 -13.87
N HIS A 13 10.09 -22.62 -13.79
CA HIS A 13 9.27 -22.24 -14.92
C HIS A 13 9.76 -20.89 -15.44
N ALA A 14 10.38 -20.89 -16.63
CA ALA A 14 10.76 -19.65 -17.31
C ALA A 14 9.56 -18.70 -17.52
N ASP A 15 8.35 -19.25 -17.57
CA ASP A 15 7.09 -18.53 -17.71
C ASP A 15 6.71 -17.68 -16.49
N LEU A 16 7.30 -17.90 -15.31
CA LEU A 16 6.96 -17.15 -14.08
C LEU A 16 7.83 -15.90 -13.87
N GLN A 17 8.79 -15.63 -14.76
CA GLN A 17 9.67 -14.45 -14.65
C GLN A 17 8.92 -13.14 -14.82
N GLU A 18 7.84 -13.13 -15.60
CA GLU A 18 6.99 -11.95 -15.80
C GLU A 18 6.16 -11.68 -14.54
N LEU A 19 5.58 -12.73 -13.97
CA LEU A 19 4.84 -12.69 -12.72
C LEU A 19 5.71 -12.21 -11.53
N GLU A 20 6.97 -12.64 -11.47
CA GLU A 20 7.94 -12.16 -10.45
C GLU A 20 8.21 -10.66 -10.59
N LYS A 21 8.32 -10.13 -11.81
CA LYS A 21 8.51 -8.68 -12.03
C LYS A 21 7.30 -7.89 -11.55
N PHE A 22 6.09 -8.37 -11.79
CA PHE A 22 4.88 -7.71 -11.30
C PHE A 22 4.81 -7.77 -9.77
N TYR A 23 5.09 -8.92 -9.16
CA TYR A 23 5.19 -9.05 -7.71
C TYR A 23 6.17 -8.05 -7.09
N ASP A 24 7.40 -7.95 -7.62
CA ASP A 24 8.41 -7.02 -7.11
C ASP A 24 8.00 -5.56 -7.29
N ARG A 25 7.35 -5.22 -8.42
CA ARG A 25 6.79 -3.89 -8.66
C ARG A 25 5.71 -3.56 -7.64
N THR A 26 4.78 -4.47 -7.38
CA THR A 26 3.68 -4.26 -6.43
C THR A 26 4.21 -4.12 -5.01
N ARG A 27 5.17 -4.96 -4.62
CA ARG A 27 5.87 -4.85 -3.32
C ARG A 27 6.59 -3.50 -3.16
N LYS A 28 7.19 -2.99 -4.23
CA LYS A 28 7.81 -1.66 -4.22
C LYS A 28 6.77 -0.55 -4.14
N ALA A 29 5.68 -0.65 -4.89
CA ALA A 29 4.60 0.34 -4.92
C ALA A 29 3.93 0.47 -3.55
N ILE A 30 3.58 -0.65 -2.91
CA ILE A 30 2.97 -0.64 -1.58
C ILE A 30 3.91 -0.07 -0.51
N LYS A 31 5.22 -0.37 -0.61
CA LYS A 31 6.21 0.22 0.29
C LYS A 31 6.26 1.75 0.16
N ILE A 32 6.32 2.26 -1.07
CA ILE A 32 6.30 3.71 -1.34
C ILE A 32 5.02 4.35 -0.81
N LEU A 33 3.87 3.69 -1.01
CA LEU A 33 2.58 4.14 -0.51
C LEU A 33 2.59 4.26 1.03
N ILE A 34 3.10 3.25 1.74
CA ILE A 34 3.19 3.26 3.21
C ILE A 34 4.13 4.38 3.67
N ASP A 35 5.35 4.43 3.14
CA ASP A 35 6.34 5.45 3.52
C ASP A 35 5.79 6.87 3.29
N LYS A 36 5.05 7.09 2.21
CA LYS A 36 4.40 8.38 1.93
C LYS A 36 3.22 8.65 2.85
N THR A 37 2.43 7.63 3.18
CA THR A 37 1.32 7.75 4.13
C THR A 37 1.84 8.19 5.49
N ASP A 38 2.88 7.54 6.00
CA ASP A 38 3.50 7.87 7.28
C ASP A 38 4.01 9.32 7.29
N LYS A 39 4.74 9.71 6.25
CA LYS A 39 5.22 11.09 6.09
C LYS A 39 4.08 12.12 6.06
N VAL A 40 3.01 11.85 5.31
CA VAL A 40 1.86 12.76 5.23
C VAL A 40 1.14 12.87 6.57
N VAL A 41 1.04 11.76 7.30
CA VAL A 41 0.47 11.73 8.65
C VAL A 41 1.27 12.60 9.61
N GLU A 42 2.61 12.51 9.59
CA GLU A 42 3.50 13.34 10.40
C GLU A 42 3.40 14.83 10.03
N GLU A 43 3.46 15.16 8.74
CA GLU A 43 3.32 16.54 8.25
C GLU A 43 1.97 17.16 8.65
N ALA A 44 0.89 16.40 8.52
CA ALA A 44 -0.44 16.86 8.89
C ALA A 44 -0.52 17.11 10.41
N LEU A 45 0.04 16.22 11.24
CA LEU A 45 0.08 16.42 12.68
C LEU A 45 0.85 17.70 13.07
N LEU A 46 2.00 17.94 12.45
CA LEU A 46 2.81 19.13 12.70
C LEU A 46 2.08 20.42 12.29
N PHE A 47 1.40 20.40 11.14
CA PHE A 47 0.58 21.52 10.68
C PHE A 47 -0.52 21.88 11.68
N TYR A 48 -1.29 20.90 12.17
CA TYR A 48 -2.36 21.15 13.14
C TYR A 48 -1.84 21.63 14.50
N LEU A 49 -0.73 21.06 14.99
CA LEU A 49 -0.10 21.54 16.22
C LEU A 49 0.35 23.00 16.08
N THR A 50 0.93 23.36 14.94
CA THR A 50 1.35 24.74 14.65
C THR A 50 0.15 25.69 14.57
N GLU A 51 -0.90 25.31 13.85
CA GLU A 51 -2.12 26.11 13.73
C GLU A 51 -2.80 26.31 15.09
N ALA A 52 -2.86 25.28 15.93
CA ALA A 52 -3.39 25.37 17.28
C ALA A 52 -2.58 26.33 18.17
N VAL A 53 -1.25 26.31 18.06
CA VAL A 53 -0.35 27.24 18.77
C VAL A 53 -0.58 28.68 18.29
N VAL A 54 -0.57 28.92 16.98
CA VAL A 54 -0.80 30.26 16.39
C VAL A 54 -2.19 30.80 16.78
N LYS A 55 -3.22 29.96 16.78
CA LYS A 55 -4.57 30.36 17.21
C LYS A 55 -4.63 30.73 18.68
N LYS A 56 -3.94 29.99 19.56
CA LYS A 56 -3.80 30.35 20.99
C LYS A 56 -3.11 31.70 21.18
N GLU A 57 -2.01 31.93 20.48
CA GLU A 57 -1.27 33.20 20.52
C GLU A 57 -2.13 34.38 20.04
N ARG A 58 -2.87 34.19 18.94
CA ARG A 58 -3.75 35.22 18.37
C ARG A 58 -4.95 35.56 19.25
N GLU A 59 -5.57 34.55 19.85
CA GLU A 59 -6.77 34.74 20.68
C GLU A 59 -6.45 35.16 22.13
N LYS A 60 -5.16 35.22 22.52
CA LYS A 60 -4.70 35.35 23.93
C LYS A 60 -5.41 34.37 24.87
N LYS A 61 -5.90 33.26 24.33
CA LYS A 61 -6.63 32.22 25.07
C LYS A 61 -5.65 31.12 25.45
N THR A 62 -5.77 30.66 26.68
CA THR A 62 -4.96 29.58 27.23
C THR A 62 -5.37 28.20 26.70
N SER A 63 -6.61 28.03 26.21
CA SER A 63 -7.08 26.81 25.54
C SER A 63 -7.63 27.09 24.14
N CYS A 64 -7.31 26.18 23.22
CA CYS A 64 -7.93 26.09 21.89
C CYS A 64 -8.36 24.64 21.77
N ASP A 65 -9.68 24.42 21.77
CA ASP A 65 -10.24 23.08 21.64
C ASP A 65 -10.42 22.80 20.14
N ILE A 66 -9.39 22.23 19.50
CA ILE A 66 -9.56 21.56 18.22
C ILE A 66 -9.99 20.13 18.56
N SER A 67 -11.14 19.69 18.08
CA SER A 67 -11.60 18.34 18.40
C SER A 67 -10.70 17.30 17.73
N THR A 68 -10.45 16.19 18.44
CA THR A 68 -9.75 15.02 17.87
C THR A 68 -10.42 14.53 16.57
N LYS A 69 -11.73 14.75 16.45
CA LYS A 69 -12.50 14.40 15.26
C LYS A 69 -12.10 15.24 14.04
N GLU A 70 -12.05 16.56 14.18
CA GLU A 70 -11.63 17.48 13.10
C GLU A 70 -10.20 17.20 12.64
N ILE A 71 -9.28 16.97 13.59
CA ILE A 71 -7.89 16.58 13.28
C ILE A 71 -7.86 15.27 12.49
N ASN A 72 -8.63 14.27 12.91
CA ASN A 72 -8.64 12.97 12.23
C ASN A 72 -9.27 13.01 10.84
N GLU A 73 -10.37 13.75 10.64
CA GLU A 73 -11.00 13.92 9.33
C GLU A 73 -10.06 14.62 8.35
N ALA A 74 -9.40 15.68 8.81
CA ALA A 74 -8.52 16.45 7.97
C ALA A 74 -7.18 15.73 7.71
N ARG A 75 -6.67 14.92 8.66
CA ARG A 75 -5.58 13.95 8.42
C ARG A 75 -5.96 12.93 7.35
N LYS A 76 -7.14 12.30 7.46
CA LYS A 76 -7.64 11.35 6.46
C LYS A 76 -7.71 11.97 5.08
N LYS A 77 -8.25 13.19 4.97
CA LYS A 77 -8.32 13.92 3.70
C LYS A 77 -6.93 14.19 3.12
N ALA A 78 -6.00 14.69 3.94
CA ALA A 78 -4.63 14.97 3.51
C ALA A 78 -3.90 13.71 3.02
N VAL A 79 -4.07 12.58 3.72
CA VAL A 79 -3.53 11.28 3.28
C VAL A 79 -4.12 10.92 1.93
N MET A 80 -5.45 10.82 1.80
CA MET A 80 -6.11 10.45 0.54
C MET A 80 -5.68 11.31 -0.64
N GLU A 81 -5.57 12.63 -0.47
CA GLU A 81 -5.17 13.55 -1.55
C GLU A 81 -3.70 13.41 -1.90
N LYS A 82 -2.81 13.34 -0.90
CA LYS A 82 -1.36 13.33 -1.13
C LYS A 82 -0.82 11.96 -1.53
N THR A 83 -1.49 10.86 -1.21
CA THR A 83 -1.07 9.50 -1.55
C THR A 83 -1.82 8.91 -2.74
N LYS A 84 -2.73 9.67 -3.36
CA LYS A 84 -3.56 9.19 -4.47
C LYS A 84 -2.75 8.57 -5.60
N SER A 85 -1.69 9.25 -6.06
CA SER A 85 -0.85 8.75 -7.16
C SER A 85 -0.16 7.43 -6.82
N GLU A 86 0.27 7.24 -5.58
CA GLU A 86 0.91 6.01 -5.09
C GLU A 86 -0.12 4.89 -4.93
N TRP A 87 -1.34 5.22 -4.49
CA TRP A 87 -2.45 4.30 -4.43
C TRP A 87 -2.82 3.79 -5.83
N ASP A 88 -2.98 4.70 -6.79
CA ASP A 88 -3.28 4.37 -8.18
C ASP A 88 -2.17 3.49 -8.80
N ALA A 89 -0.89 3.78 -8.50
CA ALA A 89 0.23 2.96 -8.94
C ALA A 89 0.24 1.56 -8.31
N TYR A 90 -0.09 1.44 -7.02
CA TYR A 90 -0.24 0.16 -6.33
C TYR A 90 -1.36 -0.68 -6.97
N VAL A 91 -2.55 -0.11 -7.15
CA VAL A 91 -3.71 -0.80 -7.74
C VAL A 91 -3.40 -1.24 -9.16
N ALA A 92 -2.74 -0.41 -9.96
CA ALA A 92 -2.33 -0.79 -11.32
C ALA A 92 -1.36 -1.99 -11.30
N SER A 93 -0.34 -1.97 -10.43
CA SER A 93 0.61 -3.09 -10.33
C SER A 93 -0.01 -4.38 -9.77
N GLU A 94 -0.98 -4.28 -8.86
CA GLU A 94 -1.74 -5.41 -8.36
C GLU A 94 -2.61 -6.01 -9.47
N HIS A 95 -3.26 -5.16 -10.27
CA HIS A 95 -4.04 -5.60 -11.42
C HIS A 95 -3.18 -6.33 -12.46
N GLU A 96 -2.04 -5.76 -12.85
CA GLU A 96 -1.09 -6.38 -13.79
C GLU A 96 -0.63 -7.77 -13.30
N PHE A 97 -0.40 -7.92 -11.99
CA PHE A 97 -0.05 -9.22 -11.40
C PHE A 97 -1.16 -10.27 -11.57
N PHE A 98 -2.42 -9.90 -11.31
CA PHE A 98 -3.55 -10.83 -11.42
C PHE A 98 -3.93 -11.13 -12.86
N GLU A 99 -3.76 -10.18 -13.79
CA GLU A 99 -3.90 -10.43 -15.23
C GLU A 99 -2.87 -11.46 -15.71
N GLU A 100 -1.59 -11.30 -15.36
CA GLU A 100 -0.56 -12.28 -15.72
C GLU A 100 -0.84 -13.64 -15.09
N LEU A 101 -1.28 -13.68 -13.83
CA LEU A 101 -1.64 -14.92 -13.16
C LEU A 101 -2.78 -15.65 -13.88
N GLN A 102 -3.80 -14.90 -14.31
CA GLN A 102 -4.92 -15.43 -15.09
C GLN A 102 -4.46 -15.93 -16.46
N ASP A 103 -3.64 -15.18 -17.19
CA ASP A 103 -3.09 -15.59 -18.49
C ASP A 103 -2.30 -16.90 -18.38
N LEU A 104 -1.52 -17.07 -17.31
CA LEU A 104 -0.81 -18.32 -17.03
C LEU A 104 -1.75 -19.49 -16.73
N MET A 105 -2.90 -19.25 -16.11
CA MET A 105 -3.94 -20.28 -15.94
C MET A 105 -4.60 -20.64 -17.26
N GLU A 106 -5.01 -19.64 -18.05
CA GLU A 106 -5.72 -19.82 -19.33
C GLU A 106 -4.84 -20.50 -20.38
N THR A 107 -3.53 -20.27 -20.33
CA THR A 107 -2.55 -20.94 -21.19
C THR A 107 -2.07 -22.31 -20.66
N GLU A 108 -2.73 -22.84 -19.62
CA GLU A 108 -2.44 -24.12 -18.96
C GLU A 108 -1.00 -24.23 -18.42
N LYS A 109 -0.32 -23.09 -18.24
CA LYS A 109 1.02 -23.02 -17.63
C LYS A 109 0.96 -23.15 -16.11
N LEU A 110 -0.18 -22.83 -15.51
CA LEU A 110 -0.49 -23.04 -14.09
C LEU A 110 -1.83 -23.76 -13.94
N SER A 111 -1.91 -24.70 -13.01
CA SER A 111 -3.19 -25.22 -12.57
C SER A 111 -3.91 -24.22 -11.64
N PRO A 112 -5.25 -24.29 -11.52
CA PRO A 112 -5.99 -23.41 -10.62
C PRO A 112 -5.49 -23.44 -9.17
N SER A 113 -5.16 -24.64 -8.66
CA SER A 113 -4.63 -24.78 -7.29
C SER A 113 -3.27 -24.11 -7.10
N GLU A 114 -2.45 -24.03 -8.14
CA GLU A 114 -1.17 -23.34 -8.08
C GLU A 114 -1.35 -21.83 -8.12
N ALA A 115 -2.27 -21.34 -8.95
CA ALA A 115 -2.62 -19.92 -8.99
C ALA A 115 -3.22 -19.43 -7.66
N ASP A 116 -4.07 -20.23 -7.02
CA ASP A 116 -4.62 -19.91 -5.69
C ASP A 116 -3.50 -19.79 -4.63
N GLN A 117 -2.58 -20.76 -4.59
CA GLN A 117 -1.44 -20.73 -3.66
C GLN A 117 -0.54 -19.50 -3.89
N ILE A 118 -0.39 -19.12 -5.15
CA ILE A 118 0.36 -17.94 -5.58
C ILE A 118 -0.33 -16.65 -5.11
N ALA A 119 -1.64 -16.52 -5.34
CA ALA A 119 -2.42 -15.36 -4.93
C ALA A 119 -2.41 -15.21 -3.41
N GLU A 120 -2.58 -16.31 -2.67
CA GLU A 120 -2.49 -16.31 -1.21
C GLU A 120 -1.10 -15.87 -0.73
N ALA A 121 -0.02 -16.40 -1.32
CA ALA A 121 1.34 -16.02 -0.95
C ALA A 121 1.64 -14.56 -1.27
N PHE A 122 1.11 -14.04 -2.39
CA PHE A 122 1.19 -12.62 -2.76
C PHE A 122 0.62 -11.73 -1.64
N TYR A 123 -0.63 -11.98 -1.22
CA TYR A 123 -1.28 -11.15 -0.19
C TYR A 123 -0.59 -11.23 1.18
N MET A 124 -0.10 -12.41 1.57
CA MET A 124 0.54 -12.61 2.86
C MET A 124 1.90 -11.88 2.98
N GLU A 125 2.59 -11.64 1.87
CA GLU A 125 3.88 -10.94 1.87
C GLU A 125 3.76 -9.42 1.75
N LEU A 126 2.58 -8.89 1.41
CA LEU A 126 2.36 -7.46 1.33
C LEU A 126 2.45 -6.83 2.73
N PRO A 127 3.21 -5.73 2.90
CA PRO A 127 3.32 -5.05 4.18
C PRO A 127 1.96 -4.54 4.67
N GLY A 128 1.68 -4.71 5.97
CA GLY A 128 0.42 -4.27 6.61
C GLY A 128 -0.61 -5.39 6.86
N GLN A 129 -0.31 -6.63 6.48
CA GLN A 129 -1.14 -7.82 6.74
C GLN A 129 -0.71 -8.62 7.99
N ASN A 130 0.33 -8.18 8.73
CA ASN A 130 0.83 -8.80 9.97
C ASN A 130 0.66 -7.88 11.20
#